data_AF-A0A174QBB8-F1
#
_entry.id   AF-A0A174QBB8-F1
#
_cell.length_a   1.000
_cell.length_b   1.000
_cell.length_c   1.000
_cell.angle_alpha   90.00
_cell.angle_beta   90.00
_cell.angle_gamma   90.00
#
_symmetry.space_group_name_H-M   'P 1'
#
loop_
_entity.id
_entity.type
_entity.pdbx_description
1 polymer ?
#
loop_
_entity_poly.entity_id
_entity_poly.type
_entity_poly.pdbx_seq_one_letter_code
_entity_poly.pdbx_strand_id
1 'polypeptide(L)'
;MAKSRNQKGKILVIEHLLQGTGESRIVTMQEILDKLLEYGITAERKSIYDDIEALREFGLDVQYKRGRPGGYYLAGGQEIAAAPESVHTKEEAGISKNAETEKKSEPVIIYKENTLDKEEIQNTEKAMKLQCDASREKEIREYFGSYGEYKLKESGYLHVTVPHIAGPKFYGWLAMMGKDVHILKPKKTAASYRDYLKTLAKEYKGV
;
A
#
# COMPACT_ATOMS: atom_id res chain seq x y z
N MET A 1 -8.67 -34.52 7.21
CA MET A 1 -7.48 -34.50 6.34
C MET A 1 -6.40 -33.66 7.01
N ALA A 2 -5.14 -34.12 7.02
CA ALA A 2 -4.05 -33.39 7.65
C ALA A 2 -3.90 -31.99 7.01
N LYS A 3 -3.88 -30.93 7.81
CA LYS A 3 -3.64 -29.56 7.32
C LYS A 3 -2.27 -29.55 6.65
N SER A 4 -2.22 -29.43 5.33
CA SER A 4 -0.93 -29.36 4.63
C SER A 4 -0.15 -28.16 5.18
N ARG A 5 1.14 -28.35 5.38
CA ARG A 5 2.06 -27.28 5.75
C ARG A 5 1.88 -26.15 4.71
N ASN A 6 1.73 -24.91 5.19
CA ASN A 6 1.57 -23.68 4.39
C ASN A 6 0.16 -23.32 3.85
N GLN A 7 -0.94 -23.96 4.30
CA GLN A 7 -2.30 -23.53 3.92
C GLN A 7 -2.59 -22.04 4.23
N LYS A 8 -2.09 -21.52 5.35
CA LYS A 8 -2.21 -20.09 5.70
C LYS A 8 -1.30 -19.19 4.87
N GLY A 9 -0.21 -19.72 4.30
CA GLY A 9 0.71 -18.95 3.46
C GLY A 9 0.15 -18.70 2.06
N LYS A 10 -0.62 -19.67 1.54
CA LYS A 10 -1.22 -19.60 0.20
C LYS A 10 -2.09 -18.34 0.01
N ILE A 11 -3.05 -18.11 0.91
CA ILE A 11 -3.94 -16.95 0.84
C ILE A 11 -3.19 -15.62 0.96
N LEU A 12 -2.13 -15.56 1.78
CA LEU A 12 -1.30 -14.36 1.94
C LEU A 12 -0.51 -14.02 0.66
N VAL A 13 0.02 -15.03 -0.02
CA VAL A 13 0.72 -14.84 -1.30
C VAL A 13 -0.26 -14.35 -2.38
N ILE A 14 -1.48 -14.90 -2.42
CA ILE A 14 -2.53 -14.48 -3.36
C ILE A 14 -2.93 -13.03 -3.10
N GLU A 15 -3.19 -12.66 -1.84
CA GLU A 15 -3.50 -11.28 -1.44
C GLU A 15 -2.39 -10.31 -1.89
N HIS A 16 -1.14 -10.63 -1.58
CA HIS A 16 0.00 -9.79 -1.94
C HIS A 16 0.14 -9.60 -3.46
N LEU A 17 -0.06 -10.68 -4.22
CA LEU A 17 0.01 -10.62 -5.68
C LEU A 17 -1.10 -9.72 -6.24
N LEU A 18 -2.29 -9.70 -5.62
CA LEU A 18 -3.41 -8.84 -5.99
C LEU A 18 -3.23 -7.37 -5.57
N GLN A 19 -2.49 -7.06 -4.50
CA GLN A 19 -2.25 -5.68 -4.08
C GLN A 19 -1.50 -4.84 -5.14
N GLY A 20 -0.66 -5.47 -5.97
CA GLY A 20 0.04 -4.81 -7.07
C GLY A 20 -0.77 -4.71 -8.37
N THR A 21 -2.06 -5.06 -8.34
CA THR A 21 -2.97 -5.09 -9.51
C THR A 21 -3.94 -3.91 -9.52
N GLY A 22 -4.59 -3.70 -10.66
CA GLY A 22 -5.59 -2.63 -10.86
C GLY A 22 -6.40 -2.89 -12.13
N GLU A 23 -7.14 -1.89 -12.61
CA GLU A 23 -8.01 -2.07 -13.79
C GLU A 23 -7.23 -2.39 -15.08
N SER A 24 -5.98 -1.93 -15.16
CA SER A 24 -5.06 -2.16 -16.27
C SER A 24 -4.21 -3.44 -16.12
N ARG A 25 -3.86 -3.83 -14.89
CA ARG A 25 -2.99 -4.98 -14.60
C ARG A 25 -3.76 -6.09 -13.92
N ILE A 26 -3.85 -7.24 -14.58
CA ILE A 26 -4.44 -8.46 -14.02
C ILE A 26 -3.35 -9.45 -13.60
N VAL A 27 -3.76 -10.44 -12.80
CA VAL A 27 -2.97 -11.60 -12.40
C VAL A 27 -3.70 -12.85 -12.89
N THR A 28 -3.03 -13.59 -13.77
CA THR A 28 -3.54 -14.84 -14.33
C THR A 28 -3.43 -15.98 -13.31
N MET A 29 -4.22 -17.02 -13.53
CA MET A 29 -4.13 -18.24 -12.72
C MET A 29 -2.72 -18.86 -12.77
N GLN A 30 -2.04 -18.75 -13.91
CA GLN A 30 -0.69 -19.30 -14.06
C GLN A 30 0.31 -18.52 -13.21
N GLU A 31 0.25 -17.19 -13.23
CA GLU A 31 1.10 -16.34 -12.38
C GLU A 31 0.87 -16.62 -10.88
N ILE A 32 -0.38 -16.87 -10.46
CA ILE A 32 -0.66 -17.28 -9.07
C ILE A 32 0.04 -18.61 -8.75
N LEU A 33 -0.09 -19.61 -9.62
CA LEU A 33 0.49 -20.93 -9.41
C LEU A 33 2.03 -20.86 -9.38
N ASP A 34 2.63 -20.14 -10.32
CA ASP A 34 4.07 -19.97 -10.41
C ASP A 34 4.60 -19.24 -9.18
N LYS A 35 3.92 -18.17 -8.73
CA LYS A 35 4.32 -17.43 -7.55
C LYS A 35 4.21 -18.27 -6.27
N LEU A 36 3.15 -19.06 -6.13
CA LEU A 36 3.01 -19.99 -5.01
C LEU A 36 4.13 -21.05 -5.01
N LEU A 37 4.51 -21.54 -6.19
CA LEU A 37 5.59 -22.51 -6.34
C LEU A 37 6.96 -21.92 -5.94
N GLU A 38 7.23 -20.64 -6.24
CA GLU A 38 8.45 -19.94 -5.77
C GLU A 38 8.58 -19.95 -4.24
N TYR A 39 7.46 -19.89 -3.52
CA TYR A 39 7.42 -19.99 -2.06
C TYR A 39 7.36 -21.45 -1.54
N GLY A 40 7.52 -22.44 -2.42
CA GLY A 40 7.43 -23.86 -2.09
C GLY A 40 6.01 -24.31 -1.71
N ILE A 41 4.99 -23.58 -2.15
CA ILE A 41 3.57 -23.88 -1.90
C ILE A 41 2.97 -24.49 -3.16
N THR A 42 2.69 -25.79 -3.13
CA THR A 42 1.90 -26.43 -4.18
C THR A 42 0.42 -26.17 -3.93
N ALA A 43 -0.27 -25.60 -4.91
CA ALA A 43 -1.70 -25.30 -4.84
C ALA A 43 -2.44 -25.82 -6.07
N GLU A 44 -3.68 -26.25 -5.85
CA GLU A 44 -4.59 -26.62 -6.94
C GLU A 44 -5.51 -25.45 -7.25
N ARG A 45 -5.92 -25.32 -8.53
CA ARG A 45 -6.84 -24.26 -8.98
C ARG A 45 -8.12 -24.16 -8.15
N LYS A 46 -8.69 -25.31 -7.76
CA LYS A 46 -9.88 -25.36 -6.90
C LYS A 46 -9.64 -24.67 -5.56
N SER A 47 -8.50 -24.96 -4.93
CA SER A 47 -8.12 -24.37 -3.66
C SER A 47 -7.81 -22.88 -3.75
N ILE A 48 -7.43 -22.38 -4.94
CA ILE A 48 -7.22 -20.95 -5.19
C ILE A 48 -8.57 -20.23 -5.29
N TYR A 49 -9.59 -20.85 -5.91
CA TYR A 49 -10.93 -20.27 -5.92
C TYR A 49 -11.49 -20.10 -4.50
N ASP A 50 -11.31 -21.10 -3.63
CA ASP A 50 -11.74 -21.02 -2.23
C ASP A 50 -11.04 -19.87 -1.48
N ASP A 51 -9.73 -19.65 -1.72
CA ASP A 51 -9.00 -18.52 -1.12
C ASP A 51 -9.47 -17.17 -1.69
N ILE A 52 -9.75 -17.09 -3.00
CA ILE A 52 -10.25 -15.85 -3.63
C ILE A 52 -11.62 -15.48 -3.07
N GLU A 53 -12.52 -16.46 -2.90
CA GLU A 53 -13.81 -16.23 -2.25
C GLU A 53 -13.63 -15.80 -0.80
N ALA A 54 -12.71 -16.43 -0.05
CA ALA A 54 -12.39 -15.99 1.31
C ALA A 54 -11.89 -14.53 1.34
N LEU A 55 -11.03 -14.12 0.40
CA LEU A 55 -10.58 -12.73 0.30
C LEU A 55 -11.75 -11.76 0.02
N ARG A 56 -12.71 -12.16 -0.82
CA ARG A 56 -13.94 -11.38 -1.08
C ARG A 56 -14.81 -11.25 0.15
N GLU A 57 -15.04 -12.34 0.87
CA GLU A 57 -15.82 -12.35 2.12
C GLU A 57 -15.20 -11.44 3.19
N PHE A 58 -13.87 -11.34 3.22
CA PHE A 58 -13.14 -10.45 4.12
C PHE A 58 -13.04 -8.99 3.62
N GLY A 59 -13.68 -8.68 2.50
CA GLY A 59 -13.87 -7.30 2.03
C GLY A 59 -12.88 -6.82 0.96
N LEU A 60 -12.08 -7.71 0.36
CA LEU A 60 -11.28 -7.35 -0.83
C LEU A 60 -12.15 -7.44 -2.09
N ASP A 61 -12.21 -6.36 -2.87
CA ASP A 61 -12.96 -6.31 -4.13
C ASP A 61 -12.19 -6.97 -5.28
N VAL A 62 -11.98 -8.29 -5.17
CA VAL A 62 -11.26 -9.07 -6.18
C VAL A 62 -12.20 -9.36 -7.36
N GLN A 63 -11.93 -8.78 -8.52
CA GLN A 63 -12.71 -8.93 -9.74
C GLN A 63 -12.02 -9.83 -10.75
N TYR A 64 -12.80 -10.47 -11.64
CA TYR A 64 -12.27 -11.32 -12.71
C TYR A 64 -12.53 -10.69 -14.08
N LYS A 65 -11.45 -10.42 -14.82
CA LYS A 65 -11.51 -9.90 -16.20
C LYS A 65 -11.44 -11.05 -17.19
N ARG A 66 -12.50 -11.23 -17.97
CA ARG A 66 -12.52 -12.18 -19.09
C ARG A 66 -11.66 -11.64 -20.23
N GLY A 67 -10.81 -12.47 -20.82
CA GLY A 67 -9.94 -12.06 -21.92
C GLY A 67 -8.86 -13.09 -22.24
N ARG A 68 -7.96 -12.71 -23.16
CA ARG A 68 -6.71 -13.43 -23.45
C ARG A 68 -5.55 -12.42 -23.37
N PRO A 69 -4.84 -12.31 -22.24
CA PRO A 69 -5.02 -13.08 -21.01
C PRO A 69 -6.23 -12.63 -20.18
N GLY A 70 -6.83 -13.56 -19.43
CA GLY A 70 -7.88 -13.29 -18.45
C GLY A 70 -7.38 -13.63 -17.05
N GLY A 71 -7.83 -12.90 -16.04
CA GLY A 71 -7.26 -12.98 -14.70
C GLY A 71 -7.98 -12.13 -13.66
N TYR A 72 -7.46 -12.18 -12.45
CA TYR A 72 -7.98 -11.49 -11.28
C TYR A 72 -7.27 -10.15 -11.07
N TYR A 73 -7.96 -9.18 -10.50
CA TYR A 73 -7.39 -7.90 -10.09
C TYR A 73 -8.17 -7.35 -8.90
N LEU A 74 -7.56 -6.43 -8.17
CA LEU A 74 -8.20 -5.71 -7.08
C LEU A 74 -8.83 -4.41 -7.62
N ALA A 75 -10.16 -4.29 -7.55
CA ALA A 75 -10.84 -3.07 -7.90
C ALA A 75 -10.62 -2.00 -6.81
N GLY A 76 -10.17 -0.81 -7.21
CA GLY A 76 -9.83 0.28 -6.29
C GLY A 76 -8.38 0.28 -5.74
N GLY A 77 -7.53 -0.67 -6.14
CA GLY A 77 -6.10 -0.67 -5.80
C GLY A 77 -5.31 0.42 -6.55
N GLN A 78 -4.27 0.98 -5.92
CA GLN A 78 -3.35 1.90 -6.60
C GLN A 78 -2.51 1.13 -7.63
N GLU A 79 -2.57 1.56 -8.90
CA GLU A 79 -1.73 1.03 -9.96
C GLU A 79 -0.25 1.28 -9.65
N ILE A 80 0.46 0.26 -9.18
CA ILE A 80 1.92 0.28 -9.21
C ILE A 80 2.31 0.03 -10.66
N ALA A 81 2.68 1.10 -11.37
CA ALA A 81 3.19 1.05 -12.73
C ALA A 81 4.39 0.09 -12.79
N ALA A 82 4.15 -1.13 -13.28
CA ALA A 82 5.22 -2.05 -13.65
C ALA A 82 5.85 -1.52 -14.94
N ALA A 83 7.08 -1.01 -14.84
CA ALA A 83 7.91 -0.73 -16.01
C ALA A 83 8.14 -2.04 -16.79
N PRO A 84 8.17 -2.00 -18.15
CA PRO A 84 8.17 -3.20 -18.97
C PRO A 84 9.54 -3.91 -18.90
N GLU A 85 9.53 -5.16 -18.44
CA GLU A 85 10.64 -6.09 -18.70
C GLU A 85 10.67 -6.41 -20.21
N SER A 86 11.75 -5.98 -20.86
CA SER A 86 12.05 -6.24 -22.25
C SER A 86 12.42 -7.70 -22.49
N VAL A 87 11.87 -8.21 -23.59
CA VAL A 87 11.94 -9.58 -24.12
C VAL A 87 13.37 -10.03 -24.46
N HIS A 88 13.61 -11.32 -24.21
CA HIS A 88 14.74 -12.17 -24.58
C HIS A 88 15.44 -11.89 -25.92
N THR A 89 16.76 -12.06 -25.95
CA THR A 89 17.45 -12.85 -27.00
C THR A 89 18.78 -13.43 -26.49
N LYS A 90 18.89 -14.78 -26.50
CA LYS A 90 20.03 -15.72 -26.76
C LYS A 90 21.47 -15.38 -26.27
N GLU A 91 22.38 -16.30 -25.95
CA GLU A 91 22.56 -17.76 -26.07
C GLU A 91 23.72 -18.17 -25.12
N GLU A 92 23.69 -19.44 -24.71
CA GLU A 92 24.64 -20.34 -24.03
C GLU A 92 26.10 -19.92 -23.69
N ALA A 93 26.53 -20.23 -22.45
CA ALA A 93 27.58 -21.24 -22.15
C ALA A 93 28.06 -21.19 -20.67
N GLY A 94 28.25 -22.36 -20.04
CA GLY A 94 29.32 -22.54 -19.03
C GLY A 94 28.94 -22.78 -17.55
N ILE A 95 28.58 -24.03 -17.22
CA ILE A 95 29.04 -24.87 -16.09
C ILE A 95 29.45 -24.21 -14.74
N SER A 96 28.63 -24.53 -13.72
CA SER A 96 28.96 -24.94 -12.33
C SER A 96 29.60 -23.93 -11.35
N LYS A 97 28.89 -23.64 -10.24
CA LYS A 97 29.17 -24.23 -8.91
C LYS A 97 28.24 -23.67 -7.83
N ASN A 98 27.91 -24.56 -6.90
CA ASN A 98 27.08 -24.43 -5.71
C ASN A 98 27.25 -23.13 -4.90
N ALA A 99 26.13 -22.55 -4.47
CA ALA A 99 26.02 -21.83 -3.20
C ALA A 99 24.54 -21.78 -2.80
N GLU A 100 24.10 -22.75 -1.99
CA GLU A 100 22.90 -22.63 -1.18
C GLU A 100 23.06 -21.39 -0.29
N THR A 101 22.40 -20.31 -0.67
CA THR A 101 22.14 -19.19 0.24
C THR A 101 20.66 -19.26 0.53
N GLU A 102 20.32 -19.85 1.68
CA GLU A 102 19.02 -19.70 2.32
C GLU A 102 18.74 -18.19 2.45
N LYS A 103 17.98 -17.65 1.50
CA LYS A 103 17.42 -16.30 1.61
C LYS A 103 16.38 -16.35 2.72
N LYS A 104 16.83 -15.96 3.92
CA LYS A 104 15.96 -15.62 5.04
C LYS A 104 15.03 -14.49 4.56
N SER A 105 13.80 -14.85 4.19
CA SER A 105 12.78 -13.91 3.77
C SER A 105 12.48 -12.96 4.92
N GLU A 106 12.75 -11.67 4.71
CA GLU A 106 12.34 -10.64 5.66
C GLU A 106 10.81 -10.64 5.76
N PRO A 107 10.24 -10.54 6.97
CA PRO A 107 8.80 -10.54 7.15
C PRO A 107 8.20 -9.29 6.50
N VAL A 108 7.31 -9.50 5.52
CA VAL A 108 6.51 -8.43 4.93
C VAL A 108 5.46 -8.01 5.95
N ILE A 109 5.55 -6.78 6.45
CA ILE A 109 4.57 -6.21 7.37
C ILE A 109 3.46 -5.56 6.53
N ILE A 110 2.27 -6.17 6.55
CA ILE A 110 1.08 -5.64 5.86
C ILE A 110 0.43 -4.61 6.80
N TYR A 111 0.73 -3.33 6.60
CA TYR A 111 -0.06 -2.26 7.21
C TYR A 111 -1.28 -1.99 6.33
N LYS A 112 -2.45 -1.83 6.95
CA LYS A 112 -3.62 -1.25 6.29
C LYS A 112 -3.18 0.06 5.64
N GLU A 113 -3.38 0.20 4.33
CA GLU A 113 -3.04 1.40 3.58
C GLU A 113 -3.61 2.62 4.30
N ASN A 114 -2.72 3.41 4.89
CA ASN A 114 -3.08 4.67 5.51
C ASN A 114 -3.09 5.69 4.37
N THR A 115 -4.21 5.75 3.66
CA THR A 115 -4.42 6.65 2.52
C THR A 115 -5.31 7.80 2.93
N LEU A 116 -5.16 8.94 2.25
CA LEU A 116 -6.01 10.10 2.46
C LEU A 116 -7.47 9.76 2.17
N ASP A 117 -8.35 10.05 3.12
CA ASP A 117 -9.79 9.93 2.92
C ASP A 117 -10.31 11.12 2.10
N LYS A 118 -10.94 10.83 0.96
CA LYS A 118 -11.48 11.83 0.04
C LYS A 118 -12.63 12.63 0.65
N GLU A 119 -13.37 12.05 1.60
CA GLU A 119 -14.50 12.71 2.27
C GLU A 119 -14.04 13.86 3.19
N GLU A 120 -12.79 13.84 3.66
CA GLU A 120 -12.23 14.89 4.53
C GLU A 120 -11.63 16.07 3.75
N ILE A 121 -11.64 16.01 2.42
CA ILE A 121 -11.25 17.13 1.55
C ILE A 121 -12.35 18.18 1.59
N GLN A 122 -12.09 19.27 2.30
CA GLN A 122 -13.02 20.38 2.49
C GLN A 122 -13.16 21.26 1.26
N ASN A 123 -12.05 21.46 0.52
CA ASN A 123 -12.02 22.32 -0.65
C ASN A 123 -10.81 21.99 -1.54
N THR A 124 -11.06 21.73 -2.82
CA THR A 124 -10.03 21.40 -3.82
C THR A 124 -9.33 22.62 -4.41
N GLU A 125 -9.95 23.80 -4.36
CA GLU A 125 -9.39 25.06 -4.87
C GLU A 125 -8.49 25.75 -3.83
N LYS A 126 -8.75 25.53 -2.55
CA LYS A 126 -7.96 26.09 -1.45
C LYS A 126 -6.86 25.11 -1.07
N ALA A 127 -5.61 25.55 -1.25
CA ALA A 127 -4.45 24.75 -0.89
C ALA A 127 -4.11 24.83 0.61
N MET A 128 -3.78 23.68 1.19
CA MET A 128 -3.11 23.52 2.48
C MET A 128 -1.62 23.24 2.24
N LYS A 129 -0.77 23.84 3.07
CA LYS A 129 0.69 23.66 3.05
C LYS A 129 1.14 23.02 4.35
N LEU A 130 1.93 21.96 4.22
CA LEU A 130 2.60 21.29 5.32
C LEU A 130 4.11 21.41 5.16
N GLN A 131 4.80 21.50 6.29
CA GLN A 131 6.22 21.25 6.40
C GLN A 131 6.40 19.88 7.00
N CYS A 132 7.18 19.05 6.33
CA CYS A 132 7.46 17.70 6.77
C CYS A 132 8.97 17.47 6.85
N ASP A 133 9.41 16.59 7.75
CA ASP A 133 10.79 16.12 7.78
C ASP A 133 11.08 15.27 6.52
N ALA A 134 12.23 15.51 5.88
CA ALA A 134 12.58 14.80 4.65
C ALA A 134 12.81 13.30 4.87
N SER A 135 13.19 12.86 6.08
CA SER A 135 13.38 11.43 6.39
C SER A 135 12.11 10.59 6.24
N ARG A 136 10.94 11.23 6.33
CA ARG A 136 9.62 10.59 6.25
C ARG A 136 8.97 10.75 4.87
N GLU A 137 9.72 11.20 3.86
CA GLU A 137 9.19 11.52 2.52
C GLU A 137 8.40 10.36 1.89
N LYS A 138 8.87 9.12 2.05
CA LYS A 138 8.20 7.94 1.50
C LYS A 138 6.77 7.79 2.05
N GLU A 139 6.60 7.82 3.37
CA GLU A 139 5.30 7.69 4.03
C GLU A 139 4.36 8.85 3.71
N ILE A 140 4.92 10.06 3.56
CA ILE A 140 4.15 11.25 3.20
C ILE A 140 3.62 11.14 1.77
N ARG A 141 4.45 10.64 0.84
CA ARG A 141 4.06 10.41 -0.55
C ARG A 141 3.04 9.27 -0.69
N GLU A 142 3.17 8.21 0.11
CA GLU A 142 2.20 7.12 0.17
C GLU A 142 0.82 7.63 0.67
N TYR A 143 0.81 8.48 1.70
CA TYR A 143 -0.42 9.03 2.26
C TYR A 143 -1.17 9.98 1.31
N PHE A 144 -0.45 11.00 0.79
CA PHE A 144 -1.05 12.04 -0.04
C PHE A 144 -1.11 11.67 -1.53
N GLY A 145 -0.28 10.75 -2.00
CA GLY A 145 -0.25 10.27 -3.38
C GLY A 145 -0.21 11.41 -4.40
N SER A 146 -1.10 11.34 -5.39
CA SER A 146 -1.26 12.34 -6.46
C SER A 146 -1.93 13.64 -6.02
N TYR A 147 -2.45 13.74 -4.79
CA TYR A 147 -3.06 14.97 -4.28
C TYR A 147 -2.02 16.01 -3.84
N GLY A 148 -0.75 15.62 -3.69
CA GLY A 148 0.32 16.47 -3.18
C GLY A 148 1.28 16.97 -4.25
N GLU A 149 1.67 18.24 -4.14
CA GLU A 149 2.92 18.75 -4.70
C GLU A 149 4.01 18.70 -3.63
N TYR A 150 5.15 18.10 -3.96
CA TYR A 150 6.26 17.87 -3.03
C TYR A 150 7.49 18.67 -3.45
N LYS A 151 8.01 19.52 -2.56
CA LYS A 151 9.18 20.39 -2.82
C LYS A 151 10.19 20.25 -1.69
N LEU A 152 11.29 19.55 -1.95
CA LEU A 152 12.41 19.44 -1.01
C LEU A 152 13.11 20.79 -0.87
N LYS A 153 13.44 21.17 0.36
CA LYS A 153 14.18 22.39 0.70
C LYS A 153 15.57 22.04 1.21
N GLU A 154 16.54 22.92 0.93
CA GLU A 154 17.93 22.81 1.40
C GLU A 154 18.04 22.73 2.93
N SER A 155 17.01 23.20 3.65
CA SER A 155 16.89 23.11 5.10
C SER A 155 16.60 21.70 5.65
N GLY A 156 16.55 20.65 4.80
CA GLY A 156 16.23 19.28 5.22
C GLY A 156 14.73 19.01 5.43
N TYR A 157 13.87 19.92 4.99
CA TYR A 157 12.42 19.77 5.09
C TYR A 157 11.79 19.59 3.71
N LEU A 158 10.73 18.79 3.66
CA LEU A 158 9.85 18.61 2.52
C LEU A 158 8.62 19.51 2.69
N HIS A 159 8.40 20.44 1.76
CA HIS A 159 7.15 21.18 1.70
C HIS A 159 6.13 20.44 0.85
N VAL A 160 4.96 20.18 1.42
CA VAL A 160 3.86 19.48 0.77
C VAL A 160 2.69 20.44 0.59
N THR A 161 2.19 20.59 -0.63
CA THR A 161 1.00 21.38 -0.92
C THR A 161 -0.11 20.45 -1.41
N VAL A 162 -1.24 20.43 -0.71
CA VAL A 162 -2.38 19.52 -0.94
C VAL A 162 -3.69 20.31 -0.91
N PRO A 163 -4.82 19.77 -1.36
CA PRO A 163 -6.15 20.32 -1.09
C PRO A 163 -6.38 20.60 0.40
N HIS A 164 -7.32 21.49 0.71
CA HIS A 164 -7.67 21.77 2.09
C HIS A 164 -8.37 20.56 2.71
N ILE A 165 -7.66 19.87 3.60
CA ILE A 165 -8.16 18.67 4.30
C ILE A 165 -8.37 19.01 5.78
N ALA A 166 -9.47 18.55 6.34
CA ALA A 166 -9.73 18.61 7.77
C ALA A 166 -10.71 17.51 8.17
N GLY A 167 -10.36 16.74 9.20
CA GLY A 167 -11.24 15.72 9.75
C GLY A 167 -10.49 14.78 10.71
N PRO A 168 -11.21 13.94 11.47
CA PRO A 168 -10.62 13.05 12.47
C PRO A 168 -9.60 12.05 11.91
N LYS A 169 -9.79 11.52 10.68
CA LYS A 169 -8.87 10.54 10.08
C LYS A 169 -7.54 11.21 9.73
N PHE A 170 -7.59 12.37 9.08
CA PHE A 170 -6.42 13.20 8.80
C PHE A 170 -5.72 13.66 10.07
N TYR A 171 -6.47 14.08 11.09
CA TYR A 171 -5.90 14.48 12.38
C TYR A 171 -5.26 13.31 13.13
N GLY A 172 -5.84 12.11 13.04
CA GLY A 172 -5.23 10.88 13.55
C GLY A 172 -3.91 10.57 12.84
N TRP A 173 -3.87 10.70 11.52
CA TRP A 173 -2.64 10.54 10.74
C TRP A 173 -1.57 11.57 11.13
N LEU A 174 -1.94 12.85 11.28
CA LEU A 174 -1.01 13.89 11.75
C LEU A 174 -0.46 13.57 13.14
N ALA A 175 -1.30 13.04 14.03
CA ALA A 175 -0.86 12.65 15.37
C ALA A 175 0.13 11.47 15.33
N MET A 176 -0.10 10.51 14.43
CA MET A 176 0.82 9.40 14.17
C MET A 176 2.18 9.89 13.66
N MET A 177 2.21 10.95 12.85
CA MET A 177 3.45 11.58 12.36
C MET A 177 4.17 12.44 13.41
N GLY A 178 3.57 12.67 14.57
CA GLY A 178 4.22 13.35 15.70
C GLY A 178 4.70 14.76 15.35
N LYS A 179 6.01 15.00 15.50
CA LYS A 179 6.66 16.30 15.23
C LYS A 179 7.23 16.38 13.81
N ASP A 180 7.10 15.33 13.02
CA ASP A 180 7.74 15.29 11.71
C ASP A 180 6.87 15.97 10.66
N VAL A 181 5.59 16.26 10.95
CA VAL A 181 4.64 16.91 10.03
C VAL A 181 3.90 18.05 10.73
N HIS A 182 3.94 19.24 10.12
CA HIS A 182 3.31 20.44 10.65
C HIS A 182 2.50 21.18 9.58
N ILE A 183 1.27 21.59 9.93
CA ILE A 183 0.44 22.43 9.08
C ILE A 183 0.96 23.88 9.15
N LEU A 184 1.48 24.40 8.03
CA LEU A 184 1.90 25.80 7.92
C LEU A 184 0.72 26.73 7.59
N LYS A 185 -0.13 26.31 6.65
CA LYS A 185 -1.31 27.07 6.20
C LYS A 185 -2.42 26.11 5.77
N PRO A 186 -3.71 26.43 5.99
CA PRO A 186 -4.19 27.63 6.69
C PRO A 186 -4.02 27.52 8.22
N LYS A 187 -3.70 28.65 8.88
CA LYS A 187 -3.55 28.71 10.35
C LYS A 187 -4.82 28.25 11.10
N LYS A 188 -5.99 28.45 10.49
CA LYS A 188 -7.27 28.00 11.04
C LYS A 188 -7.32 26.48 11.20
N THR A 189 -6.83 25.72 10.23
CA THR A 189 -6.79 24.25 10.31
C THR A 189 -5.76 23.76 11.32
N ALA A 190 -4.60 24.42 11.41
CA ALA A 190 -3.64 24.14 12.49
C ALA A 190 -4.25 24.37 13.88
N ALA A 191 -5.07 25.41 14.04
CA ALA A 191 -5.81 25.66 15.28
C ALA A 191 -6.86 24.57 15.55
N SER A 192 -7.65 24.17 14.54
CA SER A 192 -8.63 23.08 14.66
C SER A 192 -7.98 21.75 15.07
N TYR A 193 -6.83 21.41 14.49
CA TYR A 193 -6.08 20.21 14.87
C TYR A 193 -5.60 20.26 16.33
N ARG A 194 -5.04 21.41 16.76
CA ARG A 194 -4.64 21.60 18.16
C ARG A 194 -5.83 21.45 19.11
N ASP A 195 -6.98 22.02 18.76
CA ASP A 195 -8.17 21.95 19.60
C ASP A 195 -8.74 20.53 19.65
N TYR A 196 -8.67 19.77 18.55
CA TYR A 196 -8.95 18.33 18.51
C TYR A 196 -8.05 17.54 19.47
N LEU A 197 -6.73 17.74 19.42
CA LEU A 197 -5.79 17.07 20.35
C LEU A 197 -6.07 17.42 21.82
N LYS A 198 -6.40 18.68 22.11
CA LYS A 198 -6.75 19.11 23.47
C LYS A 198 -8.01 18.42 23.99
N THR A 199 -9.01 18.22 23.15
CA THR A 199 -10.22 17.49 23.52
C THR A 199 -9.89 16.05 23.88
N LEU A 200 -9.12 15.35 23.04
CA LEU A 200 -8.69 13.98 23.34
C LEU A 200 -7.84 13.89 24.61
N ALA A 201 -6.88 14.80 24.81
CA ALA A 201 -6.01 14.78 25.97
C ALA A 201 -6.76 15.00 27.31
N LYS A 202 -7.91 15.69 27.29
CA LYS A 202 -8.73 15.89 28.50
C LYS A 202 -9.34 14.59 29.02
N GLU A 203 -9.75 13.69 28.13
CA GLU A 203 -10.37 12.40 28.48
C GLU A 203 -9.42 11.50 29.28
N TYR A 204 -8.12 11.64 29.08
CA TYR A 204 -7.08 10.84 29.74
C TYR A 204 -6.41 11.56 30.91
N LYS A 205 -6.90 12.74 31.30
CA LYS A 205 -6.29 13.49 32.40
C LYS A 205 -6.63 12.83 33.74
N GLY A 206 -5.65 12.15 34.34
CA GLY A 206 -5.78 11.54 35.67
C GLY A 206 -6.28 10.10 35.67
N VAL A 207 -6.32 9.46 34.50
CA VAL A 207 -6.27 8.00 34.37
C VAL A 207 -4.82 7.55 34.58
#